data_AF-A0A959JI29-F1
#
_entry.id   AF-A0A959JI29-F1
#
_cell.length_a   1.000
_cell.length_b   1.000
_cell.length_c   1.000
_cell.angle_alpha   90.00
_cell.angle_beta   90.00
_cell.angle_gamma   90.00
#
_symmetry.space_group_name_H-M   'P 1'
#
loop_
_entity.id
_entity.type
_entity.pdbx_description
1 polymer ?
#
loop_
_entity_poly.entity_id
_entity_poly.type
_entity_poly.pdbx_seq_one_letter_code
_entity_poly.pdbx_strand_id
1 'polypeptide(L)'
;LWNTGGNEINLTILQGSWVMFDQVRLEGPGTARLTENREVFLRKVEAADYEIETKQGKAQPLLVDIEHLSGDPELSVELDGEEIFIGKVETGRYVFEAPMPAVTSSRKSRYEIRINGKKIQNGIIERSPQRSISLADYVDTKMGTAHSRWMIAPGPWMPFSMVKISPDNQNGGWQAGYDPIFENIGGFSHIHEWTMSGLSMLPTNGSLVTRIGDEKDPDDGYRSRIDKSTEEAPLGYYKADLTDYGITAELTATTRCSFQRYTFPKDRDGARILLDLRTPAEYGYELKDVMIRKVSDHRIEGYSNQHAGNVWGEDIAQDYIIHFVMEFDQAMTGFGVWTEAGIVENTNLLQVENSKEAGAFIRFNPEKNNVVQVRTGISYVSIENAARNLEEEISGPFGWDFNAIRQNNIKAWNDLLERVKISSDDRREKMRFYTNMYRALCSRNTYSDVDGSWVDANENIQKLNDPQAYAMGCDAFWNTFWNLNQFWNLVTPEWSNRWVNSQLAMYEASGWLAKGPAGMEYIPVMVAEHEIPLIVGAYQMGIRDFDVEKAYEAVKKMQTTPGRKVGGGYAGNRDLAAYLKYQFVPYDKGRFSNTLEYSFDDWTVSQFAKALGKAKDYQDFL
;
A
#
# COMPACT_ATOMS: atom_id res chain seq x y z
N LEU A 1 -19.79 13.47 -34.50
CA LEU A 1 -18.94 14.12 -33.48
C LEU A 1 -17.53 13.59 -33.71
N TRP A 2 -16.65 14.40 -34.29
CA TRP A 2 -15.25 14.03 -34.50
C TRP A 2 -14.51 14.43 -33.23
N ASN A 3 -14.05 13.46 -32.44
CA ASN A 3 -13.22 13.78 -31.29
C ASN A 3 -11.85 14.21 -31.82
N THR A 4 -11.47 15.46 -31.57
CA THR A 4 -10.10 15.96 -31.74
C THR A 4 -9.22 15.34 -30.67
N GLY A 5 -8.13 14.67 -31.06
CA GLY A 5 -7.21 14.01 -30.15
C GLY A 5 -6.42 12.88 -30.82
N GLY A 6 -5.87 11.99 -30.00
CA GLY A 6 -5.13 10.80 -30.44
C GLY A 6 -5.79 9.50 -30.01
N ASN A 7 -5.41 8.42 -30.70
CA ASN A 7 -5.66 7.07 -30.21
C ASN A 7 -4.38 6.58 -29.52
N GLU A 8 -4.53 5.97 -28.35
CA GLU A 8 -3.46 5.27 -27.65
C GLU A 8 -3.80 3.78 -27.67
N ILE A 9 -2.85 2.95 -28.12
CA ILE A 9 -2.99 1.50 -28.12
C ILE A 9 -1.88 0.97 -27.23
N ASN A 10 -2.25 0.46 -26.06
CA ASN A 10 -1.36 -0.26 -25.16
C ASN A 10 -1.60 -1.76 -25.35
N LEU A 11 -0.53 -2.50 -25.68
CA LEU A 11 -0.58 -3.95 -25.88
C LEU A 11 0.34 -4.61 -24.87
N THR A 12 -0.21 -5.54 -24.09
CA THR A 12 0.54 -6.33 -23.10
C THR A 12 0.32 -7.80 -23.37
N ILE A 13 1.39 -8.59 -23.29
CA ILE A 13 1.34 -10.04 -23.44
C ILE A 13 1.12 -10.65 -22.06
N LEU A 14 -0.09 -11.19 -21.80
CA LEU A 14 -0.41 -11.87 -20.55
C LEU A 14 0.17 -13.29 -20.47
N GLN A 15 0.37 -13.93 -21.63
CA GLN A 15 0.96 -15.27 -21.75
C GLN A 15 1.75 -15.42 -23.05
N GLY A 16 2.90 -16.11 -22.95
CA GLY A 16 3.82 -16.30 -24.08
C GLY A 16 4.94 -15.24 -24.09
N SER A 17 5.75 -15.27 -25.14
CA SER A 17 6.95 -14.40 -25.25
C SER A 17 6.90 -13.42 -26.42
N TRP A 18 6.01 -13.62 -27.38
CA TRP A 18 5.87 -12.74 -28.54
C TRP A 18 4.43 -12.76 -29.07
N VAL A 19 4.02 -11.62 -29.62
CA VAL A 19 2.84 -11.50 -30.47
C VAL A 19 3.33 -10.98 -31.81
N MET A 20 2.95 -11.64 -32.89
CA MET A 20 3.31 -11.25 -34.25
C MET A 20 2.07 -10.72 -34.94
N PHE A 21 2.19 -9.51 -35.50
CA PHE A 21 1.15 -8.91 -36.32
C PHE A 21 1.63 -8.89 -37.77
N ASP A 22 0.81 -9.34 -38.70
CA ASP A 22 1.07 -9.14 -40.13
C ASP A 22 0.98 -7.65 -40.49
N GLN A 23 0.05 -6.92 -39.86
CA GLN A 23 -0.11 -5.49 -39.98
C GLN A 23 -0.83 -4.92 -38.74
N VAL A 24 -0.34 -3.80 -38.21
CA VAL A 24 -1.12 -2.93 -37.31
C VAL A 24 -1.46 -1.68 -38.12
N ARG A 25 -2.75 -1.43 -38.33
CA ARG A 25 -3.22 -0.24 -39.07
C ARG A 25 -4.39 0.41 -38.35
N LEU A 26 -4.42 1.74 -38.38
CA LEU A 26 -5.55 2.53 -37.94
C LEU A 26 -6.39 2.87 -39.18
N GLU A 27 -7.59 2.28 -39.27
CA GLU A 27 -8.55 2.63 -40.32
C GLU A 27 -9.44 3.77 -39.83
N GLY A 28 -9.56 4.82 -40.64
CA GLY A 28 -10.40 5.97 -40.35
C GLY A 28 -11.12 6.44 -41.60
N PRO A 29 -12.15 7.29 -41.45
CA PRO A 29 -12.85 7.86 -42.60
C PRO A 29 -11.88 8.60 -43.52
N GLY A 30 -12.12 8.59 -44.84
CA GLY A 30 -11.27 9.33 -45.80
C GLY A 30 -11.21 10.85 -45.57
N THR A 31 -12.07 11.36 -44.69
CA THR A 31 -12.08 12.74 -44.19
C THR A 31 -11.08 12.99 -43.06
N ALA A 32 -10.47 11.95 -42.49
CA ALA A 32 -9.41 12.09 -41.50
C ALA A 32 -8.21 12.83 -42.10
N ARG A 33 -7.58 13.68 -41.29
CA ARG A 33 -6.39 14.44 -41.65
C ARG A 33 -5.35 14.20 -40.57
N LEU A 34 -4.13 13.89 -40.98
CA LEU A 34 -3.00 13.80 -40.05
C LEU A 34 -2.62 15.21 -39.60
N THR A 35 -2.38 15.35 -38.30
CA THR A 35 -1.87 16.60 -37.73
C THR A 35 -0.41 16.77 -38.14
N GLU A 36 -0.04 17.91 -38.72
CA GLU A 36 1.33 18.17 -39.20
C GLU A 36 2.31 18.64 -38.10
N ASN A 37 1.88 18.70 -36.84
CA ASN A 37 2.75 19.13 -35.75
C ASN A 37 3.80 18.04 -35.46
N ARG A 38 5.07 18.39 -35.66
CA ARG A 38 6.21 17.49 -35.44
C ARG A 38 6.97 17.77 -34.15
N GLU A 39 6.65 18.85 -33.45
CA GLU A 39 7.33 19.26 -32.21
C GLU A 39 6.60 18.69 -31.00
N VAL A 40 5.27 18.73 -31.03
CA VAL A 40 4.41 18.21 -29.95
C VAL A 40 3.14 17.57 -30.49
N PHE A 41 2.58 16.66 -29.70
CA PHE A 41 1.27 16.08 -29.92
C PHE A 41 0.32 16.48 -28.78
N LEU A 42 -0.63 17.36 -29.07
CA LEU A 42 -1.66 17.78 -28.12
C LEU A 42 -2.74 16.69 -28.01
N ARG A 43 -2.76 15.99 -26.87
CA ARG A 43 -3.63 14.83 -26.62
C ARG A 43 -5.03 15.27 -26.21
N LYS A 44 -5.10 16.21 -25.25
CA LYS A 44 -6.37 16.67 -24.65
C LYS A 44 -6.23 18.07 -24.07
N VAL A 45 -7.31 18.84 -24.12
CA VAL A 45 -7.46 20.12 -23.41
C VAL A 45 -8.82 20.13 -22.71
N GLU A 46 -8.82 20.28 -21.38
CA GLU A 46 -10.05 20.31 -20.59
C GLU A 46 -9.92 21.19 -19.34
N ALA A 47 -11.03 21.72 -18.84
CA ALA A 47 -11.04 22.34 -17.53
C ALA A 47 -10.99 21.25 -16.46
N ALA A 48 -10.12 21.44 -15.47
CA ALA A 48 -10.11 20.61 -14.28
C ALA A 48 -11.45 20.69 -13.55
N ASP A 49 -11.86 19.60 -12.92
CA ASP A 49 -13.00 19.50 -12.00
C ASP A 49 -12.61 19.94 -10.56
N TYR A 50 -11.52 20.70 -10.44
CA TYR A 50 -10.99 21.20 -9.18
C TYR A 50 -10.38 22.60 -9.29
N GLU A 51 -10.23 23.23 -8.14
CA GLU A 51 -9.48 24.47 -7.92
C GLU A 51 -8.18 24.20 -7.17
N ILE A 52 -7.13 24.92 -7.54
CA ILE A 52 -5.83 24.96 -6.86
C ILE A 52 -5.58 26.36 -6.31
N GLU A 53 -4.74 26.45 -5.28
CA GLU A 53 -4.24 27.74 -4.79
C GLU A 53 -3.01 28.17 -5.61
N THR A 54 -3.00 29.43 -6.08
CA THR A 54 -1.87 30.01 -6.81
C THR A 54 -1.42 31.31 -6.16
N LYS A 55 -0.30 31.87 -6.62
CA LYS A 55 0.15 33.19 -6.16
C LYS A 55 -0.84 34.32 -6.47
N GLN A 56 -1.71 34.16 -7.47
CA GLN A 56 -2.72 35.13 -7.86
C GLN A 56 -4.11 34.82 -7.26
N GLY A 57 -4.20 33.84 -6.35
CA GLY A 57 -5.44 33.34 -5.75
C GLY A 57 -5.90 32.00 -6.34
N LYS A 58 -7.14 31.63 -6.07
CA LYS A 58 -7.72 30.37 -6.56
C LYS A 58 -7.83 30.34 -8.08
N ALA A 59 -7.45 29.22 -8.67
CA ALA A 59 -7.57 28.97 -10.09
C ALA A 59 -8.20 27.60 -10.35
N GLN A 60 -9.06 27.50 -11.36
CA GLN A 60 -9.47 26.24 -11.98
C GLN A 60 -8.49 25.97 -13.13
N PRO A 61 -7.59 24.97 -13.03
CA PRO A 61 -6.63 24.72 -14.10
C PRO A 61 -7.31 24.37 -15.43
N LEU A 62 -6.75 24.88 -16.53
CA LEU A 62 -6.92 24.29 -17.85
C LEU A 62 -5.83 23.23 -18.00
N LEU A 63 -6.25 21.95 -18.03
CA LEU A 63 -5.35 20.83 -18.22
C LEU A 63 -4.97 20.73 -19.69
N VAL A 64 -3.67 20.86 -19.97
CA VAL A 64 -3.10 20.73 -21.32
C VAL A 64 -2.23 19.47 -21.35
N ASP A 65 -2.81 18.37 -21.83
CA ASP A 65 -2.13 17.07 -21.96
C ASP A 65 -1.40 17.00 -23.29
N ILE A 66 -0.08 16.94 -23.22
CA ILE A 66 0.81 17.11 -24.36
C ILE A 66 1.97 16.14 -24.32
N GLU A 67 2.29 15.55 -25.47
CA GLU A 67 3.45 14.70 -25.68
C GLU A 67 4.51 15.49 -26.44
N HIS A 68 5.74 15.50 -25.95
CA HIS A 68 6.89 15.96 -26.72
C HIS A 68 7.20 15.00 -27.87
N LEU A 69 7.50 15.54 -29.05
CA LEU A 69 7.94 14.76 -30.22
C LEU A 69 9.37 15.11 -30.64
N SER A 70 9.72 16.40 -30.70
CA SER A 70 11.06 16.87 -31.06
C SER A 70 11.28 18.35 -30.75
N GLY A 71 12.55 18.78 -30.72
CA GLY A 71 12.95 20.17 -30.51
C GLY A 71 12.78 20.64 -29.06
N ASP A 72 12.75 21.96 -28.86
CA ASP A 72 12.51 22.61 -27.56
C ASP A 72 11.25 23.50 -27.61
N PRO A 73 10.06 22.94 -27.86
CA PRO A 73 8.85 23.72 -28.06
C PRO A 73 8.43 24.52 -26.82
N GLU A 74 8.09 25.80 -27.05
CA GLU A 74 7.46 26.66 -26.06
C GLU A 74 5.94 26.59 -26.20
N LEU A 75 5.26 26.16 -25.14
CA LEU A 75 3.81 26.17 -25.01
C LEU A 75 3.35 27.51 -24.44
N SER A 76 2.36 28.14 -25.06
CA SER A 76 1.61 29.21 -24.43
C SER A 76 0.09 28.97 -24.49
N VAL A 77 -0.60 29.42 -23.45
CA VAL A 77 -2.05 29.29 -23.28
C VAL A 77 -2.65 30.67 -23.06
N GLU A 78 -3.60 31.04 -23.91
CA GLU A 78 -4.43 32.23 -23.74
C GLU A 78 -5.84 31.85 -23.27
N LEU A 79 -6.43 32.69 -22.42
CA LEU A 79 -7.81 32.61 -21.97
C LEU A 79 -8.48 33.96 -22.13
N ASP A 80 -9.59 34.00 -22.89
CA ASP A 80 -10.35 35.22 -23.20
C ASP A 80 -9.48 36.36 -23.79
N GLY A 81 -8.39 36.01 -24.48
CA GLY A 81 -7.44 36.94 -25.12
C GLY A 81 -6.26 37.36 -24.25
N GLU A 82 -6.19 36.90 -23.00
CA GLU A 82 -5.09 37.16 -22.08
C GLU A 82 -4.22 35.90 -21.96
N GLU A 83 -2.89 36.05 -22.00
CA GLU A 83 -1.98 34.93 -21.76
C GLU A 83 -1.98 34.55 -20.28
N ILE A 84 -2.27 33.29 -19.98
CA ILE A 84 -2.36 32.77 -18.61
C ILE A 84 -1.22 31.82 -18.24
N PHE A 85 -0.49 31.31 -19.24
CA PHE A 85 0.57 30.32 -19.02
C PHE A 85 1.57 30.32 -20.17
N ILE A 86 2.86 30.22 -19.83
CA ILE A 86 3.96 29.87 -20.73
C ILE A 86 4.76 28.76 -20.05
N GLY A 87 5.10 27.71 -20.79
CA GLY A 87 5.94 26.61 -20.31
C GLY A 87 6.77 26.02 -21.44
N LYS A 88 7.88 25.34 -21.09
CA LYS A 88 8.67 24.57 -22.05
C LYS A 88 8.24 23.11 -22.02
N VAL A 89 8.19 22.49 -23.20
CA VAL A 89 7.89 21.08 -23.35
C VAL A 89 9.20 20.37 -23.71
N GLU A 90 9.86 19.75 -22.73
CA GLU A 90 11.20 19.20 -22.93
C GLU A 90 11.20 17.77 -23.44
N THR A 91 10.85 16.77 -22.63
CA THR A 91 10.88 15.37 -23.05
C THR A 91 9.77 14.57 -22.39
N GLY A 92 9.08 13.75 -23.20
CA GLY A 92 7.98 12.90 -22.76
C GLY A 92 6.65 13.65 -22.60
N ARG A 93 5.80 13.11 -21.74
CA ARG A 93 4.42 13.58 -21.56
C ARG A 93 4.27 14.51 -20.37
N TYR A 94 3.57 15.62 -20.59
CA TYR A 94 3.19 16.62 -19.60
C TYR A 94 1.67 16.73 -19.50
N VAL A 95 1.18 17.08 -18.32
CA VAL A 95 -0.19 17.60 -18.15
C VAL A 95 -0.07 18.94 -17.43
N PHE A 96 0.06 20.02 -18.20
CA PHE A 96 0.21 21.35 -17.63
C PHE A 96 -1.09 21.82 -16.99
N GLU A 97 -0.99 22.42 -15.81
CA GLU A 97 -2.07 23.10 -15.10
C GLU A 97 -1.99 24.61 -15.37
N ALA A 98 -2.50 25.06 -16.53
CA ALA A 98 -2.55 26.48 -16.85
C ALA A 98 -3.63 27.19 -16.00
N PRO A 99 -3.29 28.18 -15.16
CA PRO A 99 -4.20 28.67 -14.13
C PRO A 99 -5.27 29.61 -14.69
N MET A 100 -6.49 29.12 -14.91
CA MET A 100 -7.64 30.00 -15.17
C MET A 100 -8.18 30.52 -13.82
N PRO A 101 -8.38 31.84 -13.62
CA PRO A 101 -8.93 32.36 -12.36
C PRO A 101 -10.23 31.65 -11.93
N ALA A 102 -10.42 31.33 -10.67
CA ALA A 102 -11.67 30.68 -10.23
C ALA A 102 -12.89 31.58 -10.51
N VAL A 103 -14.06 30.98 -10.76
CA VAL A 103 -15.30 31.69 -11.09
C VAL A 103 -16.37 31.39 -10.04
N THR A 104 -17.18 32.39 -9.69
CA THR A 104 -18.27 32.22 -8.70
C THR A 104 -19.58 31.72 -9.32
N SER A 105 -19.68 31.70 -10.64
CA SER A 105 -20.84 31.23 -11.40
C SER A 105 -20.39 30.68 -12.74
N SER A 106 -21.17 29.75 -13.30
CA SER A 106 -20.82 29.12 -14.57
C SER A 106 -20.69 30.15 -15.70
N ARG A 107 -19.61 30.05 -16.48
CA ARG A 107 -19.37 30.89 -17.66
C ARG A 107 -18.61 30.13 -18.73
N LYS A 108 -18.71 30.62 -19.96
CA LYS A 108 -17.90 30.15 -21.09
C LYS A 108 -16.69 31.05 -21.25
N SER A 109 -15.54 30.45 -21.47
CA SER A 109 -14.31 31.17 -21.83
C SER A 109 -13.70 30.56 -23.08
N ARG A 110 -13.07 31.41 -23.88
CA ARG A 110 -12.32 30.98 -25.06
C ARG A 110 -10.89 30.68 -24.64
N TYR A 111 -10.36 29.52 -25.01
CA TYR A 111 -8.94 29.22 -24.85
C TYR A 111 -8.25 29.16 -26.21
N GLU A 112 -6.96 29.46 -26.24
CA GLU A 112 -6.09 29.27 -27.40
C GLU A 112 -4.76 28.66 -26.94
N ILE A 113 -4.34 27.57 -27.60
CA ILE A 113 -3.08 26.86 -27.36
C ILE A 113 -2.14 27.14 -28.52
N ARG A 114 -0.93 27.61 -28.21
CA ARG A 114 0.13 27.87 -29.19
C ARG A 114 1.39 27.09 -28.85
N ILE A 115 2.13 26.76 -29.89
CA ILE A 115 3.48 26.19 -29.81
C ILE A 115 4.40 27.07 -30.63
N ASN A 116 5.46 27.59 -30.02
CA ASN A 116 6.39 28.52 -30.66
C ASN A 116 5.65 29.71 -31.32
N GLY A 117 4.64 30.25 -30.63
CA GLY A 117 3.77 31.33 -31.10
C GLY A 117 2.73 30.92 -32.17
N LYS A 118 2.84 29.72 -32.77
CA LYS A 118 1.89 29.21 -33.76
C LYS A 118 0.70 28.55 -33.06
N LYS A 119 -0.50 29.02 -33.37
CA LYS A 119 -1.75 28.39 -32.91
C LYS A 119 -1.85 26.94 -33.39
N ILE A 120 -2.08 26.03 -32.45
CA ILE A 120 -2.33 24.62 -32.73
C ILE A 120 -3.77 24.20 -32.41
N GLN A 121 -4.41 24.82 -31.42
CA GLN A 121 -5.81 24.56 -31.05
C GLN A 121 -6.45 25.80 -30.42
N ASN A 122 -7.76 25.95 -30.57
CA ASN A 122 -8.57 26.87 -29.77
C ASN A 122 -9.95 26.25 -29.55
N GLY A 123 -10.67 26.74 -28.56
CA GLY A 123 -12.00 26.25 -28.27
C GLY A 123 -12.71 27.09 -27.22
N ILE A 124 -13.89 26.61 -26.81
CA ILE A 124 -14.64 27.16 -25.70
C ILE A 124 -14.63 26.11 -24.59
N ILE A 125 -14.37 26.55 -23.37
CA ILE A 125 -14.45 25.71 -22.18
C ILE A 125 -15.52 26.26 -21.23
N GLU A 126 -16.26 25.36 -20.58
CA GLU A 126 -17.18 25.71 -19.51
C GLU A 126 -16.44 25.72 -18.18
N ARG A 127 -16.58 26.82 -17.44
CA ARG A 127 -15.97 27.04 -16.14
C ARG A 127 -17.08 27.23 -15.13
N SER A 128 -16.91 26.67 -13.94
CA SER A 128 -17.85 26.78 -12.83
C SER A 128 -17.05 26.73 -11.53
N PRO A 129 -17.62 27.16 -10.39
CA PRO A 129 -17.01 26.88 -9.09
C PRO A 129 -16.69 25.40 -8.96
N GLN A 130 -15.47 25.06 -8.55
CA GLN A 130 -15.06 23.67 -8.32
C GLN A 130 -14.64 23.45 -6.87
N ARG A 131 -14.54 22.18 -6.47
CA ARG A 131 -13.95 21.84 -5.17
C ARG A 131 -12.47 22.21 -5.16
N SER A 132 -11.97 22.78 -4.06
CA SER A 132 -10.53 22.90 -3.88
C SER A 132 -9.93 21.53 -3.59
N ILE A 133 -8.82 21.18 -4.25
CA ILE A 133 -8.08 19.95 -3.97
C ILE A 133 -7.01 20.16 -2.91
N SER A 134 -6.61 19.04 -2.32
CA SER A 134 -5.51 18.92 -1.36
C SER A 134 -4.33 18.17 -1.99
N LEU A 135 -3.23 18.02 -1.25
CA LEU A 135 -2.06 17.28 -1.75
C LEU A 135 -2.36 15.78 -1.92
N ALA A 136 -3.27 15.24 -1.11
CA ALA A 136 -3.75 13.86 -1.26
C ALA A 136 -4.40 13.59 -2.62
N ASP A 137 -5.02 14.60 -3.26
CA ASP A 137 -5.64 14.44 -4.60
C ASP A 137 -4.61 14.27 -5.73
N TYR A 138 -3.32 14.52 -5.46
CA TYR A 138 -2.24 14.21 -6.40
C TYR A 138 -1.71 12.78 -6.23
N VAL A 139 -2.08 12.05 -5.17
CA VAL A 139 -1.59 10.68 -4.97
C VAL A 139 -2.38 9.70 -5.85
N ASP A 140 -1.66 8.91 -6.62
CA ASP A 140 -2.18 7.80 -7.42
C ASP A 140 -1.71 6.47 -6.84
N THR A 141 -2.58 5.76 -6.11
CA THR A 141 -2.19 4.50 -5.46
C THR A 141 -2.03 3.33 -6.43
N LYS A 142 -2.43 3.46 -7.70
CA LYS A 142 -2.15 2.46 -8.74
C LYS A 142 -0.75 2.62 -9.32
N MET A 143 -0.14 3.79 -9.19
CA MET A 143 1.21 3.98 -9.72
C MET A 143 2.21 3.06 -8.97
N GLY A 144 2.94 2.26 -9.77
CA GLY A 144 3.94 1.31 -9.29
C GLY A 144 3.42 -0.08 -8.93
N THR A 145 2.13 -0.38 -9.10
CA THR A 145 1.57 -1.71 -8.79
C THR A 145 1.79 -2.75 -9.90
N ALA A 146 2.05 -2.33 -11.14
CA ALA A 146 2.39 -3.25 -12.24
C ALA A 146 3.75 -3.90 -12.03
N HIS A 147 3.86 -5.20 -12.30
CA HIS A 147 5.07 -5.99 -12.12
C HIS A 147 5.74 -5.77 -10.75
N SER A 148 4.91 -5.61 -9.72
CA SER A 148 5.35 -5.27 -8.38
C SER A 148 5.30 -6.48 -7.45
N ARG A 149 5.84 -6.29 -6.25
CA ARG A 149 5.79 -7.29 -5.18
C ARG A 149 4.49 -7.14 -4.40
N TRP A 150 4.02 -8.23 -3.77
CA TRP A 150 2.83 -8.31 -2.89
C TRP A 150 2.59 -7.11 -1.95
N MET A 151 3.65 -6.45 -1.47
CA MET A 151 3.56 -5.29 -0.58
C MET A 151 3.17 -3.96 -1.26
N ILE A 152 2.88 -3.95 -2.57
CA ILE A 152 2.56 -2.75 -3.34
C ILE A 152 1.20 -2.94 -4.02
N ALA A 153 0.17 -2.30 -3.48
CA ALA A 153 -1.18 -2.41 -4.01
C ALA A 153 -1.92 -1.05 -3.95
N PRO A 154 -3.09 -0.91 -4.60
CA PRO A 154 -3.84 0.35 -4.69
C PRO A 154 -4.79 0.64 -3.51
N GLY A 155 -4.75 -0.18 -2.47
CA GLY A 155 -5.62 -0.06 -1.31
C GLY A 155 -5.52 1.27 -0.52
N PRO A 156 -6.56 1.61 0.26
CA PRO A 156 -6.66 2.85 1.05
C PRO A 156 -5.83 2.82 2.35
N TRP A 157 -4.53 2.60 2.25
CA TRP A 157 -3.68 2.35 3.42
C TRP A 157 -3.40 3.61 4.23
N MET A 158 -3.39 3.48 5.56
CA MET A 158 -2.94 4.54 6.47
C MET A 158 -1.41 4.54 6.56
N PRO A 159 -0.77 5.63 7.03
CA PRO A 159 0.67 5.62 7.29
C PRO A 159 1.04 4.48 8.26
N PHE A 160 1.99 3.64 7.85
CA PHE A 160 2.48 2.50 8.61
C PHE A 160 1.41 1.52 9.14
N SER A 161 0.30 1.32 8.41
CA SER A 161 -0.86 0.59 8.91
C SER A 161 -0.65 -0.92 9.06
N MET A 162 -1.41 -1.52 9.98
CA MET A 162 -1.54 -2.97 10.16
C MET A 162 -2.53 -3.55 9.13
N VAL A 163 -3.66 -2.88 8.93
CA VAL A 163 -4.61 -3.21 7.87
C VAL A 163 -4.15 -2.52 6.59
N LYS A 164 -3.84 -3.35 5.60
CA LYS A 164 -3.55 -2.95 4.23
C LYS A 164 -4.58 -3.57 3.30
N ILE A 165 -5.85 -3.20 3.49
CA ILE A 165 -6.92 -3.72 2.64
C ILE A 165 -6.72 -3.32 1.18
N SER A 166 -6.79 -4.25 0.23
CA SER A 166 -6.64 -3.97 -1.20
C SER A 166 -7.27 -5.07 -2.06
N PRO A 167 -7.65 -4.81 -3.33
CA PRO A 167 -7.97 -5.88 -4.29
C PRO A 167 -6.80 -6.83 -4.55
N ASP A 168 -7.11 -8.11 -4.66
CA ASP A 168 -6.23 -9.18 -5.14
C ASP A 168 -6.73 -9.67 -6.49
N ASN A 169 -5.88 -9.67 -7.50
CA ASN A 169 -6.18 -10.22 -8.83
C ASN A 169 -5.16 -11.23 -9.35
N GLN A 170 -4.04 -11.41 -8.66
CA GLN A 170 -3.00 -12.38 -9.05
C GLN A 170 -3.01 -13.66 -8.21
N ASN A 171 -2.48 -14.73 -8.78
CA ASN A 171 -2.16 -15.97 -8.09
C ASN A 171 -0.93 -15.79 -7.17
N GLY A 172 -0.64 -16.81 -6.35
CA GLY A 172 0.48 -16.75 -5.39
C GLY A 172 1.86 -16.68 -6.05
N GLY A 173 2.81 -16.01 -5.39
CA GLY A 173 4.19 -15.82 -5.85
C GLY A 173 4.69 -14.39 -5.64
N TRP A 174 5.90 -14.07 -6.15
CA TRP A 174 6.53 -12.76 -5.94
C TRP A 174 5.63 -11.58 -6.32
N GLN A 175 4.86 -11.75 -7.41
CA GLN A 175 3.88 -10.78 -7.91
C GLN A 175 2.45 -11.08 -7.42
N ALA A 176 2.25 -11.76 -6.30
CA ALA A 176 0.90 -11.91 -5.78
C ALA A 176 0.28 -10.53 -5.52
N GLY A 177 -1.04 -10.48 -5.35
CA GLY A 177 -1.75 -9.26 -4.97
C GLY A 177 -2.36 -8.60 -6.20
N TYR A 178 -1.91 -7.40 -6.55
CA TYR A 178 -2.54 -6.59 -7.58
C TYR A 178 -1.59 -6.21 -8.71
N ASP A 179 -2.01 -6.49 -9.96
CA ASP A 179 -1.45 -5.88 -11.16
C ASP A 179 -2.58 -5.25 -12.02
N PRO A 180 -2.41 -3.99 -12.47
CA PRO A 180 -3.43 -3.30 -13.24
C PRO A 180 -3.81 -4.00 -14.56
N ILE A 181 -2.97 -4.90 -15.10
CA ILE A 181 -3.26 -5.62 -16.35
C ILE A 181 -4.37 -6.67 -16.22
N PHE A 182 -4.64 -7.18 -15.02
CA PHE A 182 -5.69 -8.18 -14.81
C PHE A 182 -7.04 -7.49 -14.59
N GLU A 183 -8.01 -7.83 -15.43
CA GLU A 183 -9.37 -7.27 -15.44
C GLU A 183 -10.37 -8.12 -14.64
N ASN A 184 -9.91 -8.78 -13.59
CA ASN A 184 -10.75 -9.47 -12.61
C ASN A 184 -10.21 -9.25 -11.21
N ILE A 185 -11.02 -9.55 -10.19
CA ILE A 185 -10.67 -9.52 -8.78
C ILE A 185 -11.07 -10.86 -8.16
N GLY A 186 -10.15 -11.48 -7.42
CA GLY A 186 -10.33 -12.70 -6.66
C GLY A 186 -10.57 -12.47 -5.17
N GLY A 187 -10.39 -11.24 -4.65
CA GLY A 187 -10.67 -10.94 -3.25
C GLY A 187 -10.25 -9.54 -2.84
N PHE A 188 -10.61 -9.17 -1.63
CA PHE A 188 -10.13 -7.98 -0.94
C PHE A 188 -9.47 -8.40 0.38
N SER A 189 -8.16 -8.63 0.36
CA SER A 189 -7.42 -9.09 1.55
C SER A 189 -6.92 -7.96 2.44
N HIS A 190 -6.86 -8.22 3.75
CA HIS A 190 -6.55 -7.22 4.78
C HIS A 190 -5.05 -7.02 5.03
N ILE A 191 -4.20 -7.98 4.66
CA ILE A 191 -2.76 -7.98 4.96
C ILE A 191 -2.00 -8.13 3.64
N HIS A 192 -1.18 -7.13 3.31
CA HIS A 192 -0.29 -7.13 2.16
C HIS A 192 1.15 -6.99 2.65
N GLU A 193 1.62 -7.96 3.42
CA GLU A 193 2.98 -8.01 3.96
C GLU A 193 3.81 -9.12 3.37
N TRP A 194 5.11 -8.89 3.25
CA TRP A 194 6.04 -9.80 2.57
C TRP A 194 5.83 -11.28 2.95
N THR A 195 5.72 -11.57 4.25
CA THR A 195 5.67 -12.94 4.80
C THR A 195 4.30 -13.30 5.37
N MET A 196 3.31 -12.39 5.28
CA MET A 196 2.01 -12.54 5.92
C MET A 196 0.87 -12.17 4.98
N SER A 197 -0.24 -12.88 5.07
CA SER A 197 -1.44 -12.71 4.25
C SER A 197 -2.69 -13.05 5.05
N GLY A 198 -3.86 -12.97 4.40
CA GLY A 198 -5.19 -13.04 5.01
C GLY A 198 -5.63 -11.67 5.50
N LEU A 199 -6.82 -11.48 6.02
CA LEU A 199 -8.08 -12.15 5.77
C LEU A 199 -8.66 -11.67 4.43
N SER A 200 -9.22 -12.51 3.55
CA SER A 200 -9.82 -12.06 2.28
C SER A 200 -11.35 -12.12 2.27
N MET A 201 -11.96 -11.11 1.64
CA MET A 201 -13.41 -11.03 1.47
C MET A 201 -13.78 -10.77 0.01
N LEU A 202 -14.86 -11.39 -0.46
CA LEU A 202 -15.44 -11.07 -1.77
C LEU A 202 -16.98 -11.16 -1.74
N PRO A 203 -17.71 -10.12 -2.15
CA PRO A 203 -19.16 -10.19 -2.28
C PRO A 203 -19.54 -10.93 -3.57
N THR A 204 -20.50 -11.85 -3.49
CA THR A 204 -20.98 -12.65 -4.64
C THR A 204 -22.50 -12.86 -4.60
N ASN A 205 -23.07 -13.33 -5.70
CA ASN A 205 -24.46 -13.79 -5.77
C ASN A 205 -24.61 -15.00 -6.71
N GLY A 206 -25.81 -15.56 -6.83
CA GLY A 206 -26.06 -16.74 -7.67
C GLY A 206 -25.74 -18.07 -6.99
N SER A 207 -25.09 -19.00 -7.69
CA SER A 207 -24.67 -20.29 -7.10
C SER A 207 -23.49 -20.11 -6.15
N LEU A 208 -23.40 -20.92 -5.09
CA LEU A 208 -22.24 -20.88 -4.19
C LEU A 208 -21.02 -21.49 -4.86
N VAL A 209 -19.94 -20.73 -4.96
CA VAL A 209 -18.61 -21.17 -5.38
C VAL A 209 -17.63 -20.77 -4.28
N THR A 210 -16.84 -21.72 -3.79
CA THR A 210 -15.90 -21.54 -2.66
C THR A 210 -14.43 -21.61 -3.08
N ARG A 211 -14.16 -21.74 -4.38
CA ARG A 211 -12.82 -21.69 -4.97
C ARG A 211 -12.61 -20.36 -5.67
N ILE A 212 -11.46 -19.72 -5.47
CA ILE A 212 -11.12 -18.43 -6.10
C ILE A 212 -11.11 -18.55 -7.63
N GLY A 213 -10.49 -19.60 -8.17
CA GLY A 213 -10.22 -19.76 -9.61
C GLY A 213 -8.90 -19.12 -10.03
N ASP A 214 -8.51 -19.32 -11.29
CA ASP A 214 -7.25 -18.82 -11.84
C ASP A 214 -7.38 -17.37 -12.33
N GLU A 215 -6.33 -16.56 -12.16
CA GLU A 215 -6.29 -15.16 -12.63
C GLU A 215 -6.54 -15.01 -14.16
N LYS A 216 -6.28 -16.07 -14.94
CA LYS A 216 -6.44 -16.11 -16.41
C LYS A 216 -7.71 -16.84 -16.85
N ASP A 217 -8.40 -17.52 -15.93
CA ASP A 217 -9.66 -18.21 -16.16
C ASP A 217 -10.66 -17.87 -15.04
N PRO A 218 -11.24 -16.65 -15.07
CA PRO A 218 -12.15 -16.18 -14.02
C PRO A 218 -13.43 -17.02 -13.89
N ASP A 219 -13.80 -17.81 -14.91
CA ASP A 219 -14.97 -18.70 -14.85
C ASP A 219 -14.69 -19.98 -14.03
N ASP A 220 -13.42 -20.27 -13.71
CA ASP A 220 -13.03 -21.41 -12.89
C ASP A 220 -13.28 -21.18 -11.39
N GLY A 221 -13.83 -20.05 -10.97
CA GLY A 221 -14.08 -19.80 -9.55
C GLY A 221 -15.05 -18.67 -9.27
N TYR A 222 -14.90 -18.07 -8.10
CA TYR A 222 -15.71 -16.94 -7.67
C TYR A 222 -15.13 -15.58 -8.04
N ARG A 223 -13.99 -15.55 -8.76
CA ARG A 223 -13.45 -14.30 -9.34
C ARG A 223 -14.54 -13.54 -10.08
N SER A 224 -14.47 -12.22 -10.01
CA SER A 224 -15.33 -11.35 -10.81
C SER A 224 -14.49 -10.51 -11.75
N ARG A 225 -14.84 -10.52 -13.03
CA ARG A 225 -14.36 -9.49 -13.98
C ARG A 225 -14.73 -8.09 -13.47
N ILE A 226 -13.92 -7.11 -13.83
CA ILE A 226 -14.18 -5.70 -13.53
C ILE A 226 -14.15 -4.86 -14.79
N ASP A 227 -14.98 -3.82 -14.84
CA ASP A 227 -14.81 -2.74 -15.80
C ASP A 227 -13.69 -1.81 -15.29
N LYS A 228 -12.52 -1.88 -15.92
CA LYS A 228 -11.37 -1.04 -15.54
C LYS A 228 -11.66 0.46 -15.65
N SER A 229 -12.63 0.87 -16.46
CA SER A 229 -13.02 2.29 -16.57
C SER A 229 -13.78 2.80 -15.34
N THR A 230 -14.32 1.90 -14.50
CA THR A 230 -15.01 2.26 -13.26
C THR A 230 -14.14 2.08 -12.01
N GLU A 231 -12.91 1.59 -12.17
CA GLU A 231 -11.97 1.39 -11.07
C GLU A 231 -11.35 2.71 -10.59
N GLU A 232 -11.67 3.08 -9.36
CA GLU A 232 -11.17 4.26 -8.67
C GLU A 232 -10.25 3.84 -7.52
N ALA A 233 -9.08 4.48 -7.41
CA ALA A 233 -8.17 4.27 -6.29
C ALA A 233 -7.48 5.59 -5.86
N PRO A 234 -8.23 6.65 -5.53
CA PRO A 234 -7.64 7.83 -4.92
C PRO A 234 -7.18 7.51 -3.49
N LEU A 235 -6.32 8.36 -2.93
CA LEU A 235 -5.87 8.17 -1.56
C LEU A 235 -7.04 8.03 -0.56
N GLY A 236 -6.96 7.01 0.28
CA GLY A 236 -7.97 6.69 1.29
C GLY A 236 -9.25 6.05 0.77
N TYR A 237 -9.31 5.66 -0.51
CA TYR A 237 -10.48 4.98 -1.06
C TYR A 237 -10.14 4.03 -2.22
N TYR A 238 -10.80 2.88 -2.29
CA TYR A 238 -10.80 2.03 -3.48
C TYR A 238 -12.23 1.68 -3.88
N LYS A 239 -12.51 1.61 -5.18
CA LYS A 239 -13.79 1.16 -5.73
C LYS A 239 -13.60 0.39 -7.03
N ALA A 240 -14.38 -0.67 -7.19
CA ALA A 240 -14.52 -1.38 -8.46
C ALA A 240 -15.94 -1.97 -8.61
N ASP A 241 -16.40 -2.09 -9.86
CA ASP A 241 -17.62 -2.81 -10.19
C ASP A 241 -17.30 -4.25 -10.60
N LEU A 242 -17.77 -5.21 -9.81
CA LEU A 242 -17.65 -6.65 -10.02
C LEU A 242 -18.74 -7.08 -11.01
N THR A 243 -18.42 -7.09 -12.31
CA THR A 243 -19.40 -7.16 -13.40
C THR A 243 -20.12 -8.50 -13.47
N ASP A 244 -19.45 -9.60 -13.11
CA ASP A 244 -20.06 -10.93 -13.13
C ASP A 244 -21.20 -11.03 -12.11
N TYR A 245 -21.09 -10.28 -11.01
CA TYR A 245 -22.10 -10.23 -9.96
C TYR A 245 -22.99 -8.99 -10.01
N GLY A 246 -22.62 -7.96 -10.77
CA GLY A 246 -23.31 -6.66 -10.76
C GLY A 246 -23.24 -5.98 -9.40
N ILE A 247 -22.12 -6.13 -8.68
CA ILE A 247 -21.90 -5.59 -7.33
C ILE A 247 -20.84 -4.49 -7.39
N THR A 248 -21.13 -3.32 -6.80
CA THR A 248 -20.09 -2.30 -6.57
C THR A 248 -19.44 -2.55 -5.21
N ALA A 249 -18.12 -2.65 -5.19
CA ALA A 249 -17.32 -2.78 -3.97
C ALA A 249 -16.55 -1.49 -3.69
N GLU A 250 -16.59 -1.05 -2.44
CA GLU A 250 -15.95 0.19 -1.97
C GLU A 250 -15.21 -0.06 -0.66
N LEU A 251 -13.97 0.42 -0.55
CA LEU A 251 -13.08 0.15 0.59
C LEU A 251 -12.51 1.46 1.15
N THR A 252 -12.41 1.54 2.47
CA THR A 252 -11.61 2.51 3.22
C THR A 252 -10.98 1.81 4.44
N ALA A 253 -10.01 2.44 5.09
CA ALA A 253 -9.36 1.86 6.25
C ALA A 253 -8.83 2.90 7.24
N THR A 254 -8.61 2.39 8.45
CA THR A 254 -7.85 3.01 9.54
C THR A 254 -6.56 2.22 9.75
N THR A 255 -5.85 2.41 10.86
CA THR A 255 -4.54 1.76 11.07
C THR A 255 -4.71 0.25 11.25
N ARG A 256 -5.73 -0.19 11.99
CA ARG A 256 -5.94 -1.59 12.38
C ARG A 256 -7.30 -2.15 11.96
N CYS A 257 -8.10 -1.35 11.25
CA CYS A 257 -9.44 -1.75 10.85
C CYS A 257 -9.76 -1.34 9.42
N SER A 258 -10.57 -2.16 8.74
CA SER A 258 -11.15 -1.84 7.43
C SER A 258 -12.62 -1.48 7.55
N PHE A 259 -13.13 -0.76 6.55
CA PHE A 259 -14.56 -0.58 6.34
C PHE A 259 -14.85 -0.78 4.86
N GLN A 260 -15.76 -1.70 4.56
CA GLN A 260 -16.15 -2.07 3.22
C GLN A 260 -17.65 -1.81 3.03
N ARG A 261 -18.04 -1.36 1.84
CA ARG A 261 -19.42 -1.16 1.44
C ARG A 261 -19.66 -1.89 0.12
N TYR A 262 -20.66 -2.77 0.12
CA TYR A 262 -21.04 -3.57 -1.04
C TYR A 262 -22.46 -3.24 -1.47
N THR A 263 -22.62 -2.76 -2.69
CA THR A 263 -23.93 -2.48 -3.28
C THR A 263 -24.33 -3.63 -4.18
N PHE A 264 -25.25 -4.47 -3.70
CA PHE A 264 -25.79 -5.61 -4.42
C PHE A 264 -26.90 -5.20 -5.40
N PRO A 265 -27.10 -5.97 -6.48
CA PRO A 265 -28.29 -5.84 -7.31
C PRO A 265 -29.51 -6.42 -6.58
N LYS A 266 -30.69 -5.85 -6.83
CA LYS A 266 -31.94 -6.28 -6.18
C LYS A 266 -32.66 -7.42 -6.88
N ASP A 267 -32.26 -7.72 -8.12
CA ASP A 267 -32.88 -8.69 -9.03
C ASP A 267 -32.11 -10.01 -9.12
N ARG A 268 -31.20 -10.27 -8.17
CA ARG A 268 -30.40 -11.51 -8.13
C ARG A 268 -30.50 -12.20 -6.78
N ASP A 269 -30.58 -13.52 -6.84
CA ASP A 269 -30.66 -14.37 -5.66
C ASP A 269 -29.30 -14.64 -5.02
N GLY A 270 -29.34 -14.96 -3.73
CA GLY A 270 -28.18 -15.48 -3.01
C GLY A 270 -27.08 -14.45 -2.80
N ALA A 271 -27.40 -13.19 -2.52
CA ALA A 271 -26.43 -12.20 -2.09
C ALA A 271 -25.66 -12.70 -0.86
N ARG A 272 -24.33 -12.74 -0.96
CA ARG A 272 -23.45 -13.16 0.12
C ARG A 272 -22.12 -12.42 0.10
N ILE A 273 -21.46 -12.44 1.25
CA ILE A 273 -20.04 -12.09 1.37
C ILE A 273 -19.29 -13.38 1.71
N LEU A 274 -18.27 -13.70 0.92
CA LEU A 274 -17.34 -14.79 1.20
C LEU A 274 -16.22 -14.26 2.10
N LEU A 275 -15.83 -15.08 3.08
CA LEU A 275 -14.69 -14.89 3.95
C LEU A 275 -13.72 -16.05 3.73
N ASP A 276 -12.63 -15.81 3.02
CA ASP A 276 -11.66 -16.82 2.64
C ASP A 276 -10.36 -16.66 3.44
N LEU A 277 -10.00 -17.69 4.21
CA LEU A 277 -8.77 -17.71 5.00
C LEU A 277 -7.57 -18.21 4.18
N ARG A 278 -7.79 -18.71 2.96
CA ARG A 278 -6.76 -19.20 2.05
C ARG A 278 -6.55 -18.25 0.86
N THR A 279 -6.04 -17.06 1.16
CA THR A 279 -5.70 -16.03 0.17
C THR A 279 -4.38 -16.37 -0.55
N PRO A 280 -4.25 -16.10 -1.86
CA PRO A 280 -2.96 -16.07 -2.54
C PRO A 280 -1.99 -15.12 -1.82
N ALA A 281 -0.71 -15.49 -1.75
CA ALA A 281 0.33 -14.72 -1.08
C ALA A 281 1.68 -14.94 -1.76
N GLU A 282 2.69 -14.13 -1.41
CA GLU A 282 4.05 -14.35 -1.91
C GLU A 282 4.62 -15.69 -1.47
N TYR A 283 4.46 -16.01 -0.18
CA TYR A 283 4.75 -17.34 0.35
C TYR A 283 3.45 -18.01 0.75
N GLY A 284 3.24 -19.22 0.23
CA GLY A 284 2.14 -20.05 0.69
C GLY A 284 2.31 -20.39 2.18
N TYR A 285 1.19 -20.38 2.89
CA TYR A 285 1.13 -20.72 4.31
C TYR A 285 0.31 -22.00 4.53
N GLU A 286 0.14 -22.46 5.76
CA GLU A 286 -0.77 -23.53 6.16
C GLU A 286 -1.76 -22.98 7.19
N LEU A 287 -2.99 -23.49 7.21
CA LEU A 287 -3.96 -23.16 8.25
C LEU A 287 -3.85 -24.18 9.38
N LYS A 288 -3.13 -23.83 10.45
CA LYS A 288 -2.85 -24.73 11.58
C LYS A 288 -4.07 -24.91 12.48
N ASP A 289 -4.74 -23.82 12.80
CA ASP A 289 -5.94 -23.79 13.63
C ASP A 289 -6.81 -22.60 13.22
N VAL A 290 -8.10 -22.86 13.06
CA VAL A 290 -9.07 -21.89 12.55
C VAL A 290 -10.34 -21.97 13.36
N MET A 291 -10.83 -20.80 13.75
CA MET A 291 -12.17 -20.63 14.30
C MET A 291 -12.89 -19.47 13.61
N ILE A 292 -14.14 -19.70 13.19
CA ILE A 292 -15.05 -18.65 12.73
C ILE A 292 -16.39 -18.86 13.41
N ARG A 293 -16.87 -17.86 14.16
CA ARG A 293 -18.10 -17.96 14.95
C ARG A 293 -19.03 -16.79 14.67
N LYS A 294 -20.27 -17.09 14.28
CA LYS A 294 -21.38 -16.13 14.29
C LYS A 294 -21.84 -15.92 15.74
N VAL A 295 -21.47 -14.80 16.34
CA VAL A 295 -21.79 -14.50 17.75
C VAL A 295 -23.14 -13.79 17.91
N SER A 296 -23.61 -13.11 16.87
CA SER A 296 -24.96 -12.53 16.80
C SER A 296 -25.42 -12.42 15.35
N ASP A 297 -26.60 -11.85 15.11
CA ASP A 297 -27.07 -11.57 13.75
C ASP A 297 -26.28 -10.45 13.05
N HIS A 298 -25.43 -9.72 13.78
CA HIS A 298 -24.66 -8.59 13.26
C HIS A 298 -23.15 -8.73 13.46
N ARG A 299 -22.66 -9.83 14.02
CA ARG A 299 -21.24 -9.95 14.38
C ARG A 299 -20.69 -11.36 14.21
N ILE A 300 -19.49 -11.42 13.64
CA ILE A 300 -18.66 -12.63 13.52
C ILE A 300 -17.32 -12.36 14.21
N GLU A 301 -16.79 -13.37 14.86
CA GLU A 301 -15.47 -13.35 15.47
C GLU A 301 -14.70 -14.60 15.07
N GLY A 302 -13.39 -14.51 15.02
CA GLY A 302 -12.59 -15.68 14.68
C GLY A 302 -11.09 -15.46 14.79
N TYR A 303 -10.36 -16.52 14.49
CA TYR A 303 -8.93 -16.47 14.28
C TYR A 303 -8.48 -17.44 13.19
N SER A 304 -7.30 -17.15 12.64
CA SER A 304 -6.58 -18.00 11.71
C SER A 304 -5.11 -18.05 12.13
N ASN A 305 -4.69 -19.20 12.67
CA ASN A 305 -3.28 -19.51 12.90
C ASN A 305 -2.67 -19.97 11.57
N GLN A 306 -1.69 -19.19 11.11
CA GLN A 306 -1.05 -19.33 9.81
C GLN A 306 0.43 -19.58 9.97
N HIS A 307 0.93 -20.58 9.25
CA HIS A 307 2.33 -20.95 9.27
C HIS A 307 2.91 -20.97 7.85
N ALA A 308 3.85 -20.08 7.55
CA ALA A 308 4.65 -20.12 6.33
C ALA A 308 6.06 -20.64 6.67
N GLY A 309 6.28 -21.94 6.47
CA GLY A 309 7.52 -22.61 6.92
C GLY A 309 8.77 -22.37 6.07
N ASN A 310 8.62 -21.81 4.86
CA ASN A 310 9.72 -21.59 3.90
C ASN A 310 9.69 -20.17 3.34
N VAL A 311 10.05 -19.21 4.17
CA VAL A 311 10.18 -17.81 3.75
C VAL A 311 11.64 -17.54 3.37
N TRP A 312 11.89 -17.06 2.16
CA TRP A 312 13.26 -16.69 1.71
C TRP A 312 14.32 -17.81 1.87
N GLY A 313 13.93 -19.09 1.83
CA GLY A 313 14.83 -20.24 1.95
C GLY A 313 14.34 -21.29 2.96
N GLU A 314 15.11 -22.35 3.16
CA GLU A 314 14.72 -23.55 3.92
C GLU A 314 14.87 -23.45 5.46
N ASP A 315 15.07 -22.24 6.00
CA ASP A 315 15.48 -22.08 7.40
C ASP A 315 14.73 -20.98 8.16
N ILE A 316 13.78 -20.30 7.50
CA ILE A 316 13.01 -19.19 8.08
C ILE A 316 11.53 -19.50 7.98
N ALA A 317 10.87 -19.45 9.12
CA ALA A 317 9.43 -19.63 9.23
C ALA A 317 8.77 -18.34 9.72
N GLN A 318 7.54 -18.13 9.28
CA GLN A 318 6.65 -17.11 9.81
C GLN A 318 5.45 -17.82 10.44
N ASP A 319 5.25 -17.63 11.74
CA ASP A 319 4.09 -18.14 12.48
C ASP A 319 3.33 -16.96 13.07
N TYR A 320 2.02 -16.91 12.88
CA TYR A 320 1.20 -15.81 13.38
C TYR A 320 -0.27 -16.20 13.43
N ILE A 321 -1.00 -15.55 14.34
CA ILE A 321 -2.44 -15.72 14.48
C ILE A 321 -3.12 -14.40 14.14
N ILE A 322 -3.95 -14.39 13.10
CA ILE A 322 -4.83 -13.25 12.83
C ILE A 322 -6.11 -13.48 13.61
N HIS A 323 -6.38 -12.63 14.60
CA HIS A 323 -7.68 -12.53 15.25
C HIS A 323 -8.49 -11.45 14.57
N PHE A 324 -9.79 -11.66 14.41
CA PHE A 324 -10.66 -10.69 13.74
C PHE A 324 -12.05 -10.60 14.39
N VAL A 325 -12.62 -9.40 14.29
CA VAL A 325 -14.03 -9.11 14.59
C VAL A 325 -14.61 -8.40 13.39
N MET A 326 -15.73 -8.92 12.87
CA MET A 326 -16.52 -8.29 11.82
C MET A 326 -17.88 -7.92 12.36
N GLU A 327 -18.30 -6.70 12.09
CA GLU A 327 -19.66 -6.24 12.36
C GLU A 327 -20.35 -5.86 11.05
N PHE A 328 -21.66 -6.07 10.97
CA PHE A 328 -22.49 -5.77 9.80
C PHE A 328 -23.61 -4.80 10.16
N ASP A 329 -23.88 -3.82 9.29
CA ASP A 329 -24.91 -2.79 9.51
C ASP A 329 -26.34 -3.34 9.41
N GLN A 330 -26.49 -4.58 8.97
CA GLN A 330 -27.76 -5.29 8.85
C GLN A 330 -27.63 -6.76 9.25
N ALA A 331 -28.77 -7.34 9.64
CA ALA A 331 -28.82 -8.71 10.12
C ALA A 331 -28.49 -9.71 9.01
N MET A 332 -27.62 -10.66 9.31
CA MET A 332 -27.32 -11.81 8.47
C MET A 332 -28.56 -12.70 8.35
N THR A 333 -28.94 -13.08 7.13
CA THR A 333 -30.08 -14.00 6.88
C THR A 333 -29.66 -15.47 6.89
N GLY A 334 -28.36 -15.73 6.78
CA GLY A 334 -27.81 -17.08 6.84
C GLY A 334 -26.29 -17.04 6.99
N PHE A 335 -25.75 -18.13 7.53
CA PHE A 335 -24.32 -18.34 7.71
C PHE A 335 -24.01 -19.81 7.40
N GLY A 336 -22.90 -20.03 6.72
CA GLY A 336 -22.35 -21.36 6.51
C GLY A 336 -20.86 -21.29 6.25
N VAL A 337 -20.23 -22.45 6.23
CA VAL A 337 -18.77 -22.58 6.25
C VAL A 337 -18.32 -23.61 5.23
N TRP A 338 -17.07 -23.53 4.80
CA TRP A 338 -16.47 -24.56 3.96
C TRP A 338 -15.09 -24.93 4.45
N THR A 339 -14.72 -26.17 4.15
CA THR A 339 -13.37 -26.73 4.23
C THR A 339 -13.17 -27.68 3.05
N GLU A 340 -12.01 -28.32 2.95
CA GLU A 340 -11.79 -29.40 1.99
C GLU A 340 -12.74 -30.60 2.16
N ALA A 341 -13.40 -30.73 3.32
CA ALA A 341 -14.40 -31.75 3.58
C ALA A 341 -15.77 -31.41 2.97
N GLY A 342 -15.96 -30.18 2.48
CA GLY A 342 -17.18 -29.70 1.84
C GLY A 342 -17.84 -28.54 2.58
N ILE A 343 -19.08 -28.27 2.18
CA ILE A 343 -19.89 -27.13 2.65
C ILE A 343 -20.81 -27.57 3.78
N VAL A 344 -20.87 -26.77 4.85
CA VAL A 344 -21.82 -26.92 5.96
C VAL A 344 -22.69 -25.67 6.06
N GLU A 345 -23.99 -25.85 5.80
CA GLU A 345 -25.02 -24.81 5.85
C GLU A 345 -25.61 -24.65 7.25
N ASN A 346 -26.14 -23.46 7.57
CA ASN A 346 -26.91 -23.18 8.80
C ASN A 346 -26.18 -23.54 10.10
N THR A 347 -24.85 -23.44 10.12
CA THR A 347 -24.05 -23.51 11.35
C THR A 347 -23.86 -22.10 11.93
N ASN A 348 -23.29 -22.01 13.13
CA ASN A 348 -22.77 -20.76 13.69
C ASN A 348 -21.27 -20.85 14.02
N LEU A 349 -20.63 -21.98 13.72
CA LEU A 349 -19.24 -22.26 14.08
C LEU A 349 -18.55 -23.08 12.98
N LEU A 350 -17.36 -22.62 12.62
CA LEU A 350 -16.28 -23.44 12.08
C LEU A 350 -15.20 -23.53 13.16
N GLN A 351 -14.74 -24.76 13.44
CA GLN A 351 -13.52 -25.02 14.20
C GLN A 351 -12.81 -26.16 13.48
N VAL A 352 -11.59 -25.92 13.00
CA VAL A 352 -10.82 -26.92 12.24
C VAL A 352 -9.33 -26.72 12.44
N GLU A 353 -8.60 -27.83 12.51
CA GLU A 353 -7.14 -27.84 12.60
C GLU A 353 -6.54 -28.42 11.31
N ASN A 354 -5.33 -27.96 10.94
CA ASN A 354 -4.53 -28.46 9.83
C ASN A 354 -5.30 -28.56 8.50
N SER A 355 -6.07 -27.52 8.18
CA SER A 355 -6.94 -27.48 7.01
C SER A 355 -6.21 -26.90 5.79
N LYS A 356 -6.55 -27.40 4.59
CA LYS A 356 -6.02 -26.87 3.33
C LYS A 356 -6.73 -25.59 2.87
N GLU A 357 -8.00 -25.47 3.20
CA GLU A 357 -8.86 -24.36 2.85
C GLU A 357 -9.94 -24.21 3.93
N ALA A 358 -10.22 -22.98 4.35
CA ALA A 358 -11.25 -22.73 5.34
C ALA A 358 -11.89 -21.37 5.08
N GLY A 359 -13.20 -21.28 5.25
CA GLY A 359 -13.89 -20.00 5.14
C GLY A 359 -15.36 -20.05 5.51
N ALA A 360 -16.02 -18.90 5.39
CA ALA A 360 -17.43 -18.71 5.69
C ALA A 360 -18.15 -17.88 4.63
N PHE A 361 -19.43 -18.16 4.38
CA PHE A 361 -20.28 -17.32 3.54
C PHE A 361 -21.44 -16.75 4.37
N ILE A 362 -21.62 -15.45 4.27
CA ILE A 362 -22.58 -14.67 5.04
C ILE A 362 -23.66 -14.18 4.09
N ARG A 363 -24.92 -14.54 4.32
CA ARG A 363 -26.05 -14.20 3.43
C ARG A 363 -26.80 -12.96 3.89
N PHE A 364 -27.30 -12.22 2.91
CA PHE A 364 -28.12 -11.02 3.09
C PHE A 364 -29.35 -11.04 2.19
N ASN A 365 -30.30 -10.14 2.44
CA ASN A 365 -31.46 -9.94 1.57
C ASN A 365 -31.38 -8.54 0.90
N PRO A 366 -30.93 -8.44 -0.36
CA PRO A 366 -30.73 -7.18 -1.05
C PRO A 366 -32.05 -6.48 -1.41
N GLU A 367 -33.18 -7.19 -1.47
CA GLU A 367 -34.48 -6.55 -1.72
C GLU A 367 -34.87 -5.61 -0.58
N LYS A 368 -34.53 -5.97 0.66
CA LYS A 368 -34.80 -5.16 1.85
C LYS A 368 -33.78 -4.03 2.01
N ASN A 369 -32.50 -4.34 1.91
CA ASN A 369 -31.41 -3.37 1.91
C ASN A 369 -30.28 -3.88 1.01
N ASN A 370 -30.09 -3.23 -0.13
CA ASN A 370 -29.12 -3.67 -1.13
C ASN A 370 -27.69 -3.19 -0.86
N VAL A 371 -27.49 -2.36 0.17
CA VAL A 371 -26.15 -1.92 0.59
C VAL A 371 -25.80 -2.63 1.88
N VAL A 372 -24.77 -3.50 1.85
CA VAL A 372 -24.21 -4.15 3.04
C VAL A 372 -22.92 -3.45 3.40
N GLN A 373 -22.83 -2.96 4.63
CA GLN A 373 -21.58 -2.43 5.18
C GLN A 373 -21.00 -3.41 6.19
N VAL A 374 -19.69 -3.57 6.13
CA VAL A 374 -18.93 -4.38 7.08
C VAL A 374 -17.72 -3.58 7.57
N ARG A 375 -17.52 -3.58 8.89
CA ARG A 375 -16.35 -3.02 9.54
C ARG A 375 -15.61 -4.14 10.24
N THR A 376 -14.29 -4.21 10.02
CA THR A 376 -13.47 -5.33 10.50
C THR A 376 -12.27 -4.80 11.26
N GLY A 377 -12.12 -5.21 12.53
CA GLY A 377 -10.88 -5.03 13.28
C GLY A 377 -10.06 -6.31 13.28
N ILE A 378 -8.73 -6.16 13.17
CA ILE A 378 -7.79 -7.29 13.32
C ILE A 378 -6.83 -7.07 14.48
N SER A 379 -6.23 -8.15 14.98
CA SER A 379 -5.15 -8.14 15.96
C SER A 379 -4.30 -9.39 15.80
N TYR A 380 -2.99 -9.26 16.04
CA TYR A 380 -2.10 -10.41 16.13
C TYR A 380 -2.05 -11.04 17.54
N VAL A 381 -2.75 -10.44 18.51
CA VAL A 381 -2.71 -10.83 19.93
C VAL A 381 -3.96 -11.59 20.35
N SER A 382 -5.16 -11.05 20.11
CA SER A 382 -6.42 -11.66 20.57
C SER A 382 -7.68 -11.11 19.89
N ILE A 383 -8.80 -11.83 20.04
CA ILE A 383 -10.13 -11.35 19.59
C ILE A 383 -10.54 -10.10 20.36
N GLU A 384 -10.23 -10.03 21.66
CA GLU A 384 -10.51 -8.89 22.52
C GLU A 384 -9.78 -7.64 22.03
N ASN A 385 -8.52 -7.78 21.63
CA ASN A 385 -7.74 -6.70 21.06
C ASN A 385 -8.25 -6.29 19.67
N ALA A 386 -8.65 -7.25 18.82
CA ALA A 386 -9.29 -6.94 17.54
C ALA A 386 -10.61 -6.16 17.73
N ALA A 387 -11.43 -6.54 18.72
CA ALA A 387 -12.65 -5.81 19.09
C ALA A 387 -12.34 -4.39 19.59
N ARG A 388 -11.29 -4.24 20.40
CA ARG A 388 -10.87 -2.96 20.95
C ARG A 388 -10.32 -2.02 19.87
N ASN A 389 -9.51 -2.55 18.95
CA ASN A 389 -9.05 -1.81 17.77
C ASN A 389 -10.24 -1.28 16.98
N LEU A 390 -11.26 -2.14 16.73
CA LEU A 390 -12.47 -1.75 16.01
C LEU A 390 -13.23 -0.63 16.74
N GLU A 391 -13.37 -0.73 18.06
CA GLU A 391 -14.05 0.27 18.88
C GLU A 391 -13.35 1.63 18.89
N GLU A 392 -12.05 1.64 19.13
CA GLU A 392 -11.28 2.87 19.26
C GLU A 392 -11.03 3.55 17.89
N GLU A 393 -10.89 2.79 16.80
CA GLU A 393 -10.57 3.35 15.48
C GLU A 393 -11.79 3.58 14.57
N ILE A 394 -12.87 2.80 14.70
CA ILE A 394 -14.04 2.89 13.80
C ILE A 394 -15.35 3.08 14.55
N SER A 395 -15.79 2.10 15.35
CA SER A 395 -17.19 2.05 15.80
C SER A 395 -17.56 3.12 16.80
N GLY A 396 -16.64 3.49 17.70
CA GLY A 396 -16.79 4.63 18.60
C GLY A 396 -16.76 6.00 17.87
N PRO A 397 -15.69 6.33 17.12
CA PRO A 397 -15.53 7.67 16.54
C PRO A 397 -16.39 7.95 15.29
N PHE A 398 -16.71 6.94 14.49
CA PHE A 398 -17.36 7.12 13.17
C PHE A 398 -18.68 6.34 13.01
N GLY A 399 -18.95 5.35 13.85
CA GLY A 399 -20.15 4.52 13.71
C GLY A 399 -20.20 3.77 12.37
N TRP A 400 -21.22 4.05 11.55
CA TRP A 400 -21.42 3.48 10.21
C TRP A 400 -21.22 4.51 9.09
N ASP A 401 -20.48 5.59 9.34
CA ASP A 401 -20.19 6.61 8.34
C ASP A 401 -18.89 6.31 7.56
N PHE A 402 -19.05 5.61 6.43
CA PHE A 402 -17.96 5.31 5.50
C PHE A 402 -17.20 6.57 5.04
N ASN A 403 -17.93 7.66 4.77
CA ASN A 403 -17.33 8.88 4.24
C ASN A 403 -16.49 9.59 5.31
N ALA A 404 -16.93 9.58 6.57
CA ALA A 404 -16.15 10.15 7.67
C ALA A 404 -14.79 9.45 7.83
N ILE A 405 -14.74 8.12 7.68
CA ILE A 405 -13.48 7.37 7.74
C ILE A 405 -12.58 7.70 6.57
N ARG A 406 -13.13 7.78 5.34
CA ARG A 406 -12.39 8.25 4.17
C ARG A 406 -11.81 9.65 4.38
N GLN A 407 -12.59 10.59 4.94
CA GLN A 407 -12.10 11.94 5.23
C GLN A 407 -11.01 11.94 6.31
N ASN A 408 -11.13 11.09 7.35
CA ASN A 408 -10.07 10.90 8.34
C ASN A 408 -8.77 10.40 7.71
N ASN A 409 -8.86 9.45 6.77
CA ASN A 409 -7.71 8.92 6.03
C ASN A 409 -7.03 10.02 5.20
N ILE A 410 -7.80 10.77 4.40
CA ILE A 410 -7.32 11.92 3.63
C ILE A 410 -6.67 12.97 4.53
N LYS A 411 -7.28 13.27 5.69
CA LYS A 411 -6.74 14.23 6.65
C LYS A 411 -5.39 13.78 7.19
N ALA A 412 -5.28 12.53 7.66
CA ALA A 412 -4.05 11.99 8.22
C ALA A 412 -2.88 12.03 7.20
N TRP A 413 -3.18 11.77 5.93
CA TRP A 413 -2.19 11.89 4.87
C TRP A 413 -1.84 13.33 4.54
N ASN A 414 -2.81 14.25 4.44
CA ASN A 414 -2.51 15.66 4.21
C ASN A 414 -1.66 16.26 5.34
N ASP A 415 -1.89 15.88 6.60
CA ASP A 415 -1.05 16.29 7.74
C ASP A 415 0.44 15.90 7.54
N LEU A 416 0.72 14.85 6.76
CA LEU A 416 2.08 14.41 6.40
C LEU A 416 2.56 15.06 5.10
N LEU A 417 1.75 15.02 4.03
CA LEU A 417 2.10 15.54 2.70
C LEU A 417 2.36 17.05 2.74
N GLU A 418 1.66 17.81 3.59
CA GLU A 418 1.85 19.25 3.72
C GLU A 418 3.20 19.66 4.30
N ARG A 419 3.96 18.72 4.88
CA ARG A 419 5.31 18.98 5.40
C ARG A 419 6.32 19.29 4.29
N VAL A 420 6.06 18.84 3.06
CA VAL A 420 6.92 19.14 1.90
C VAL A 420 6.06 19.60 0.72
N LYS A 421 6.04 20.90 0.46
CA LYS A 421 5.29 21.50 -0.66
C LYS A 421 6.24 21.75 -1.84
N ILE A 422 5.92 21.16 -2.98
CA ILE A 422 6.63 21.43 -4.25
C ILE A 422 5.84 22.39 -5.14
N SER A 423 6.54 23.09 -6.03
CA SER A 423 5.94 23.90 -7.09
C SER A 423 6.30 23.30 -8.44
N SER A 424 5.27 22.92 -9.21
CA SER A 424 5.39 22.49 -10.60
C SER A 424 4.08 22.81 -11.32
N ASP A 425 4.20 23.22 -12.57
CA ASP A 425 3.10 23.41 -13.51
C ASP A 425 2.68 22.10 -14.19
N ASP A 426 3.50 21.05 -14.14
CA ASP A 426 3.14 19.70 -14.57
C ASP A 426 2.42 18.94 -13.46
N ARG A 427 1.16 18.60 -13.69
CA ARG A 427 0.38 17.73 -12.81
C ARG A 427 1.06 16.38 -12.60
N ARG A 428 1.71 15.83 -13.62
CA ARG A 428 2.34 14.50 -13.53
C ARG A 428 3.56 14.51 -12.61
N GLU A 429 4.32 15.60 -12.56
CA GLU A 429 5.40 15.79 -11.57
C GLU A 429 4.87 15.79 -10.15
N LYS A 430 3.78 16.54 -9.90
CA LYS A 430 3.12 16.56 -8.59
C LYS A 430 2.61 15.18 -8.20
N MET A 431 2.00 14.46 -9.14
CA MET A 431 1.56 13.09 -8.90
C MET A 431 2.73 12.16 -8.55
N ARG A 432 3.83 12.20 -9.32
CA ARG A 432 5.01 11.39 -9.05
C ARG A 432 5.58 11.69 -7.66
N PHE A 433 5.71 12.96 -7.32
CA PHE A 433 6.29 13.37 -6.03
C PHE A 433 5.43 12.91 -4.85
N TYR A 434 4.15 13.29 -4.81
CA TYR A 434 3.29 12.98 -3.66
C TYR A 434 2.98 11.49 -3.55
N THR A 435 2.92 10.76 -4.67
CA THR A 435 2.78 9.30 -4.62
C THR A 435 4.03 8.63 -4.07
N ASN A 436 5.23 9.07 -4.44
CA ASN A 436 6.46 8.52 -3.83
C ASN A 436 6.55 8.86 -2.34
N MET A 437 6.11 10.05 -1.94
CA MET A 437 6.00 10.42 -0.53
C MET A 437 5.00 9.54 0.23
N TYR A 438 3.86 9.20 -0.37
CA TYR A 438 2.92 8.21 0.15
C TYR A 438 3.60 6.83 0.32
N ARG A 439 4.29 6.33 -0.71
CA ARG A 439 4.98 5.02 -0.67
C ARG A 439 6.10 4.94 0.37
N ALA A 440 6.75 6.06 0.68
CA ALA A 440 7.76 6.17 1.73
C ALA A 440 7.19 5.95 3.15
N LEU A 441 5.88 6.05 3.32
CA LEU A 441 5.22 5.99 4.64
C LEU A 441 4.17 4.89 4.74
N CYS A 442 3.60 4.41 3.63
CA CYS A 442 2.55 3.37 3.63
C CYS A 442 3.09 1.94 3.54
N SER A 443 4.35 1.75 3.15
CA SER A 443 4.87 0.43 2.76
C SER A 443 5.32 -0.45 3.92
N ARG A 444 5.55 0.11 5.10
CA ARG A 444 5.95 -0.60 6.33
C ARG A 444 4.79 -0.63 7.33
N ASN A 445 4.92 -1.35 8.45
CA ASN A 445 3.75 -1.74 9.24
C ASN A 445 3.90 -1.48 10.71
N THR A 446 2.76 -1.39 11.37
CA THR A 446 2.62 -1.64 12.79
C THR A 446 2.02 -3.02 13.05
N TYR A 447 2.50 -3.66 14.11
CA TYR A 447 2.11 -4.98 14.61
C TYR A 447 1.54 -4.91 16.03
N SER A 448 1.60 -3.75 16.70
CA SER A 448 0.97 -3.55 18.01
C SER A 448 -0.48 -3.09 17.88
N ASP A 449 -1.32 -3.54 18.80
CA ASP A 449 -2.70 -3.08 18.99
C ASP A 449 -2.75 -1.66 19.60
N VAL A 450 -3.96 -1.07 19.67
CA VAL A 450 -4.16 0.27 20.28
C VAL A 450 -3.72 0.32 21.74
N ASP A 451 -3.72 -0.82 22.43
CA ASP A 451 -3.32 -0.92 23.83
C ASP A 451 -1.82 -1.18 24.04
N GLY A 452 -1.04 -1.20 22.95
CA GLY A 452 0.40 -1.42 22.95
C GLY A 452 0.83 -2.89 22.98
N SER A 453 -0.09 -3.86 23.01
CA SER A 453 0.25 -5.29 22.99
C SER A 453 0.72 -5.73 21.60
N TRP A 454 1.70 -6.62 21.53
CA TRP A 454 2.25 -7.20 20.30
C TRP A 454 2.84 -8.59 20.58
N VAL A 455 3.23 -9.34 19.54
CA VAL A 455 3.79 -10.70 19.67
C VAL A 455 5.25 -10.69 19.23
N ASP A 456 6.15 -11.21 20.07
CA ASP A 456 7.57 -11.34 19.73
C ASP A 456 7.89 -12.58 18.89
N ALA A 457 9.13 -12.68 18.42
CA ALA A 457 9.62 -13.79 17.61
C ALA A 457 9.65 -15.16 18.33
N ASN A 458 9.40 -15.21 19.64
CA ASN A 458 9.21 -16.47 20.37
C ASN A 458 7.74 -16.64 20.77
N GLU A 459 6.85 -15.98 20.03
CA GLU A 459 5.41 -16.09 20.09
C GLU A 459 4.84 -15.71 21.47
N ASN A 460 5.59 -14.90 22.23
CA ASN A 460 5.15 -14.36 23.51
C ASN A 460 4.50 -13.00 23.33
N ILE A 461 3.42 -12.76 24.07
CA ILE A 461 2.76 -11.46 24.10
C ILE A 461 3.64 -10.49 24.91
N GLN A 462 4.02 -9.40 24.25
CA GLN A 462 4.75 -8.27 24.80
C GLN A 462 3.84 -7.04 24.90
N LYS A 463 4.27 -6.01 25.64
CA LYS A 463 3.50 -4.78 25.83
C LYS A 463 4.37 -3.53 25.83
N LEU A 464 4.04 -2.60 24.96
CA LEU A 464 4.59 -1.25 24.96
C LEU A 464 3.88 -0.41 26.03
N ASN A 465 4.66 0.22 26.91
CA ASN A 465 4.11 1.04 27.99
C ASN A 465 3.77 2.47 27.55
N ASP A 466 4.44 2.97 26.50
CA ASP A 466 4.16 4.29 25.92
C ASP A 466 3.02 4.17 24.90
N PRO A 467 1.87 4.86 25.10
CA PRO A 467 0.77 4.88 24.13
C PRO A 467 1.14 5.45 22.76
N GLN A 468 2.26 6.16 22.62
CA GLN A 468 2.76 6.69 21.35
C GLN A 468 3.76 5.76 20.63
N ALA A 469 4.18 4.67 21.29
CA ALA A 469 5.08 3.68 20.72
C ALA A 469 4.31 2.65 19.89
N TYR A 470 4.99 2.12 18.87
CA TYR A 470 4.45 1.12 17.97
C TYR A 470 5.47 -0.02 17.83
N ALA A 471 4.99 -1.26 17.79
CA ALA A 471 5.80 -2.38 17.35
C ALA A 471 5.79 -2.34 15.82
N MET A 472 6.87 -1.86 15.23
CA MET A 472 6.98 -1.60 13.79
C MET A 472 7.84 -2.65 13.09
N GLY A 473 7.42 -3.03 11.88
CA GLY A 473 8.16 -4.01 11.09
C GLY A 473 8.22 -3.72 9.60
N CYS A 474 9.24 -4.28 8.95
CA CYS A 474 9.59 -4.07 7.56
C CYS A 474 10.34 -5.26 6.96
N ASP A 475 10.47 -5.28 5.64
CA ASP A 475 11.22 -6.29 4.89
C ASP A 475 12.73 -6.31 5.22
N ALA A 476 13.39 -5.15 5.14
CA ALA A 476 14.82 -5.02 5.42
C ALA A 476 15.24 -3.54 5.56
N PHE A 477 16.11 -3.23 6.52
CA PHE A 477 16.70 -1.89 6.61
C PHE A 477 17.81 -1.63 5.57
N TRP A 478 18.32 -2.69 4.92
CA TRP A 478 19.37 -2.62 3.88
C TRP A 478 19.02 -1.68 2.71
N ASN A 479 17.76 -1.62 2.30
CA ASN A 479 17.35 -0.67 1.25
C ASN A 479 17.15 0.75 1.80
N THR A 480 16.78 0.87 3.07
CA THR A 480 16.29 2.12 3.66
C THR A 480 17.41 3.07 4.09
N PHE A 481 18.58 2.55 4.46
CA PHE A 481 19.66 3.38 5.00
C PHE A 481 20.28 4.35 3.98
N TRP A 482 20.06 4.12 2.69
CA TRP A 482 20.54 4.96 1.59
C TRP A 482 19.75 6.26 1.42
N ASN A 483 18.45 6.25 1.70
CA ASN A 483 17.56 7.39 1.40
C ASN A 483 16.36 7.52 2.36
N LEU A 484 15.70 6.43 2.68
CA LEU A 484 14.40 6.43 3.36
C LEU A 484 14.55 6.81 4.83
N ASN A 485 15.61 6.35 5.50
CA ASN A 485 15.91 6.75 6.88
C ASN A 485 16.16 8.26 6.97
N GLN A 486 16.83 8.85 5.99
CA GLN A 486 17.07 10.30 5.95
C GLN A 486 15.77 11.07 5.69
N PHE A 487 14.93 10.57 4.79
CA PHE A 487 13.59 11.13 4.58
C PHE A 487 12.78 11.11 5.88
N TRP A 488 12.74 9.97 6.59
CA TRP A 488 12.03 9.89 7.86
C TRP A 488 12.60 10.85 8.90
N ASN A 489 13.92 10.93 9.05
CA ASN A 489 14.54 11.83 10.02
C ASN A 489 14.24 13.31 9.74
N LEU A 490 14.16 13.72 8.47
CA LEU A 490 13.94 15.12 8.08
C LEU A 490 12.45 15.51 8.05
N VAL A 491 11.60 14.62 7.56
CA VAL A 491 10.19 14.93 7.26
C VAL A 491 9.25 14.37 8.32
N THR A 492 9.59 13.23 8.91
CA THR A 492 8.76 12.50 9.88
C THR A 492 9.57 12.00 11.09
N PRO A 493 10.30 12.88 11.80
CA PRO A 493 11.23 12.49 12.86
C PRO A 493 10.57 11.69 14.00
N GLU A 494 9.27 11.90 14.24
CA GLU A 494 8.49 11.13 15.21
C GLU A 494 8.40 9.65 14.84
N TRP A 495 8.36 9.33 13.54
CA TRP A 495 8.35 7.96 13.06
C TRP A 495 9.72 7.31 13.15
N SER A 496 10.80 8.06 12.91
CA SER A 496 12.15 7.59 13.21
C SER A 496 12.32 7.24 14.69
N ASN A 497 11.78 8.08 15.59
CA ASN A 497 11.82 7.78 17.02
C ASN A 497 11.03 6.51 17.38
N ARG A 498 9.86 6.29 16.76
CA ARG A 498 9.07 5.07 16.91
C ARG A 498 9.79 3.84 16.39
N TRP A 499 10.48 3.95 15.24
CA TRP A 499 11.32 2.87 14.72
C TRP A 499 12.43 2.47 15.67
N VAL A 500 13.14 3.45 16.26
CA VAL A 500 14.17 3.17 17.27
C VAL A 500 13.57 2.47 18.49
N ASN A 501 12.47 2.99 19.04
CA ASN A 501 11.82 2.38 20.19
C ASN A 501 11.28 0.96 19.89
N SER A 502 10.78 0.70 18.67
CA SER A 502 10.41 -0.65 18.22
C SER A 502 11.61 -1.61 18.24
N GLN A 503 12.75 -1.17 17.71
CA GLN A 503 13.98 -1.96 17.73
C GLN A 503 14.46 -2.24 19.17
N LEU A 504 14.36 -1.26 20.06
CA LEU A 504 14.68 -1.46 21.48
C LEU A 504 13.70 -2.41 22.17
N ALA A 505 12.40 -2.38 21.83
CA ALA A 505 11.42 -3.32 22.35
C ALA A 505 11.74 -4.76 21.90
N MET A 506 12.14 -4.97 20.65
CA MET A 506 12.63 -6.28 20.17
C MET A 506 13.92 -6.71 20.89
N TYR A 507 14.83 -5.77 21.14
CA TYR A 507 16.04 -6.03 21.92
C TYR A 507 15.73 -6.44 23.35
N GLU A 508 14.75 -5.81 24.00
CA GLU A 508 14.31 -6.19 25.35
C GLU A 508 13.66 -7.57 25.38
N ALA A 509 12.84 -7.90 24.39
CA ALA A 509 12.13 -9.18 24.33
C ALA A 509 13.06 -10.37 24.03
N SER A 510 13.97 -10.23 23.04
CA SER A 510 14.74 -11.37 22.52
C SER A 510 16.27 -11.19 22.63
N GLY A 511 16.72 -10.03 23.08
CA GLY A 511 18.14 -9.70 23.23
C GLY A 511 18.84 -9.30 21.94
N TRP A 512 18.14 -9.04 20.84
CA TRP A 512 18.76 -8.70 19.55
C TRP A 512 18.01 -7.55 18.87
N LEU A 513 18.74 -6.76 18.09
CA LEU A 513 18.10 -5.88 17.11
C LEU A 513 17.74 -6.69 15.86
N ALA A 514 16.79 -6.20 15.06
CA ALA A 514 16.28 -6.92 13.90
C ALA A 514 16.50 -6.10 12.62
N LYS A 515 17.36 -6.61 11.73
CA LYS A 515 17.60 -6.02 10.40
C LYS A 515 16.40 -6.09 9.44
N GLY A 516 15.53 -7.08 9.64
CA GLY A 516 14.32 -7.33 8.84
C GLY A 516 13.18 -7.84 9.73
N PRO A 517 12.52 -6.97 10.51
CA PRO A 517 11.46 -7.32 11.45
C PRO A 517 10.09 -7.57 10.77
N ALA A 518 10.04 -8.31 9.66
CA ALA A 518 8.78 -8.63 9.01
C ALA A 518 7.97 -9.57 9.93
N GLY A 519 6.73 -9.20 10.24
CA GLY A 519 5.90 -9.95 11.19
C GLY A 519 6.50 -10.07 12.59
N MET A 520 7.36 -9.13 12.99
CA MET A 520 8.14 -9.16 14.24
C MET A 520 9.12 -10.35 14.37
N GLU A 521 9.39 -11.04 13.26
CA GLU A 521 10.39 -12.11 13.18
C GLU A 521 11.78 -11.59 12.82
N TYR A 522 12.82 -12.37 13.16
CA TYR A 522 14.20 -12.03 12.80
C TYR A 522 14.55 -12.53 11.40
N ILE A 523 13.98 -11.90 10.36
CA ILE A 523 14.26 -12.25 8.98
C ILE A 523 15.67 -11.75 8.60
N PRO A 524 16.61 -12.62 8.22
CA PRO A 524 18.03 -12.28 8.06
C PRO A 524 18.34 -11.65 6.70
N VAL A 525 17.42 -10.80 6.23
CA VAL A 525 17.43 -10.17 4.91
C VAL A 525 17.62 -8.66 5.10
N MET A 526 18.56 -8.00 4.42
CA MET A 526 19.66 -8.55 3.61
C MET A 526 20.89 -8.82 4.52
N VAL A 527 22.10 -8.52 4.04
CA VAL A 527 23.33 -8.63 4.84
C VAL A 527 23.48 -7.48 5.83
N ALA A 528 24.45 -7.60 6.75
CA ALA A 528 24.85 -6.54 7.70
C ALA A 528 23.72 -6.07 8.64
N GLU A 529 23.97 -5.13 9.53
CA GLU A 529 23.08 -4.76 10.65
C GLU A 529 22.63 -3.30 10.50
N HIS A 530 21.87 -3.02 9.43
CA HIS A 530 21.51 -1.65 9.06
C HIS A 530 20.42 -0.99 9.91
N GLU A 531 19.88 -1.70 10.89
CA GLU A 531 19.17 -1.09 12.01
C GLU A 531 20.12 -0.28 12.92
N ILE A 532 21.43 -0.53 12.89
CA ILE A 532 22.44 0.33 13.53
C ILE A 532 22.45 1.74 12.92
N PRO A 533 22.71 1.97 11.61
CA PRO A 533 22.66 3.29 10.99
C PRO A 533 21.29 3.97 11.12
N LEU A 534 20.19 3.23 11.22
CA LEU A 534 18.88 3.80 11.56
C LEU A 534 18.91 4.48 12.95
N ILE A 535 19.32 3.74 13.99
CA ILE A 535 19.38 4.22 15.38
C ILE A 535 20.41 5.36 15.51
N VAL A 536 21.61 5.15 14.98
CA VAL A 536 22.70 6.14 15.06
C VAL A 536 22.34 7.39 14.25
N GLY A 537 21.76 7.23 13.06
CA GLY A 537 21.32 8.34 12.21
C GLY A 537 20.27 9.21 12.90
N ALA A 538 19.28 8.60 13.55
CA ALA A 538 18.29 9.32 14.35
C ALA A 538 18.96 10.14 15.47
N TYR A 539 19.85 9.51 16.26
CA TYR A 539 20.57 10.18 17.34
C TYR A 539 21.40 11.39 16.86
N GLN A 540 22.14 11.22 15.76
CA GLN A 540 23.00 12.27 15.19
C GLN A 540 22.18 13.43 14.63
N MET A 541 20.97 13.17 14.12
CA MET A 541 20.03 14.19 13.65
C MET A 541 19.18 14.82 14.77
N GLY A 542 19.46 14.49 16.04
CA GLY A 542 18.81 15.11 17.20
C GLY A 542 17.52 14.43 17.65
N ILE A 543 17.16 13.30 17.05
CA ILE A 543 16.02 12.45 17.45
C ILE A 543 16.55 11.50 18.53
N ARG A 544 16.22 11.78 19.80
CA ARG A 544 16.88 11.13 20.96
C ARG A 544 15.89 10.74 22.07
N ASP A 545 14.60 10.68 21.76
CA ASP A 545 13.55 10.35 22.74
C ASP A 545 13.39 8.82 22.86
N PHE A 546 14.47 8.18 23.31
CA PHE A 546 14.61 6.75 23.55
C PHE A 546 15.75 6.48 24.55
N ASP A 547 15.86 5.26 25.05
CA ASP A 547 16.93 4.85 25.95
C ASP A 547 18.29 4.78 25.23
N VAL A 548 19.04 5.87 25.29
CA VAL A 548 20.32 6.05 24.58
C VAL A 548 21.39 5.05 25.02
N GLU A 549 21.46 4.73 26.31
CA GLU A 549 22.47 3.79 26.80
C GLU A 549 22.13 2.35 26.37
N LYS A 550 20.85 1.96 26.43
CA LYS A 550 20.40 0.68 25.88
C LYS A 550 20.60 0.60 24.37
N ALA A 551 20.31 1.68 23.65
CA ALA A 551 20.57 1.75 22.21
C ALA A 551 22.06 1.53 21.90
N TYR A 552 22.95 2.14 22.68
CA TYR A 552 24.39 1.92 22.51
C TYR A 552 24.81 0.48 22.84
N GLU A 553 24.29 -0.09 23.93
CA GLU A 553 24.51 -1.49 24.29
C GLU A 553 24.11 -2.42 23.14
N ALA A 554 22.91 -2.21 22.60
CA ALA A 554 22.35 -3.02 21.53
C ALA A 554 23.18 -2.95 20.25
N VAL A 555 23.49 -1.75 19.73
CA VAL A 555 24.27 -1.64 18.49
C VAL A 555 25.70 -2.18 18.64
N LYS A 556 26.31 -2.00 19.82
CA LYS A 556 27.63 -2.59 20.12
C LYS A 556 27.55 -4.12 20.06
N LYS A 557 26.52 -4.70 20.68
CA LYS A 557 26.33 -6.15 20.70
C LYS A 557 26.24 -6.73 19.29
N MET A 558 25.51 -6.08 18.38
CA MET A 558 25.33 -6.53 16.99
C MET A 558 26.67 -6.70 16.24
N GLN A 559 27.67 -5.86 16.55
CA GLN A 559 28.99 -5.92 15.93
C GLN A 559 30.02 -6.78 16.71
N THR A 560 29.74 -7.20 17.95
CA THR A 560 30.72 -7.93 18.77
C THR A 560 30.30 -9.34 19.14
N THR A 561 29.05 -9.73 18.88
CA THR A 561 28.49 -11.00 19.34
C THR A 561 28.14 -11.88 18.15
N PRO A 562 28.61 -13.15 18.09
CA PRO A 562 28.21 -14.07 17.03
C PRO A 562 26.68 -14.23 16.95
N GLY A 563 26.14 -14.11 15.74
CA GLY A 563 24.72 -14.27 15.47
C GLY A 563 24.19 -15.66 15.83
N ARG A 564 22.86 -15.77 16.03
CA ARG A 564 22.19 -17.02 16.42
C ARG A 564 20.76 -17.10 15.90
N LYS A 565 20.17 -18.30 15.92
CA LYS A 565 18.72 -18.47 15.73
C LYS A 565 17.95 -17.81 16.89
N VAL A 566 16.87 -17.13 16.54
CA VAL A 566 15.92 -16.48 17.46
C VAL A 566 14.55 -16.70 16.84
N GLY A 567 13.63 -17.35 17.55
CA GLY A 567 12.35 -17.74 16.97
C GLY A 567 12.50 -18.65 15.74
N GLY A 568 11.63 -18.40 14.75
CA GLY A 568 11.73 -18.97 13.41
C GLY A 568 12.83 -18.35 12.53
N GLY A 569 13.60 -17.38 13.03
CA GLY A 569 14.55 -16.57 12.27
C GLY A 569 16.02 -16.66 12.71
N TYR A 570 16.81 -15.65 12.32
CA TYR A 570 18.24 -15.54 12.65
C TYR A 570 18.67 -14.08 12.86
N ALA A 571 19.26 -13.80 14.01
CA ALA A 571 19.74 -12.47 14.40
C ALA A 571 21.27 -12.38 14.35
N GLY A 572 21.80 -11.21 14.00
CA GLY A 572 23.23 -10.90 14.01
C GLY A 572 24.00 -11.32 12.75
N ASN A 573 25.27 -10.91 12.71
CA ASN A 573 26.13 -11.05 11.54
C ASN A 573 26.64 -12.49 11.37
N ARG A 574 26.19 -13.20 10.32
CA ARG A 574 26.61 -14.60 10.12
C ARG A 574 28.10 -14.75 9.81
N ASP A 575 28.72 -13.73 9.21
CA ASP A 575 30.13 -13.80 8.77
C ASP A 575 31.07 -13.06 9.75
N LEU A 576 30.57 -12.69 10.94
CA LEU A 576 31.29 -11.86 11.92
C LEU A 576 32.60 -12.50 12.38
N ALA A 577 32.61 -13.82 12.62
CA ALA A 577 33.81 -14.51 13.10
C ALA A 577 34.96 -14.45 12.06
N ALA A 578 34.65 -14.53 10.77
CA ALA A 578 35.63 -14.37 9.71
C ALA A 578 36.10 -12.91 9.64
N TYR A 579 35.16 -11.96 9.69
CA TYR A 579 35.45 -10.53 9.69
C TYR A 579 36.39 -10.13 10.82
N LEU A 580 36.09 -10.47 12.07
CA LEU A 580 36.93 -10.12 13.23
C LEU A 580 38.31 -10.79 13.17
N LYS A 581 38.41 -12.01 12.64
CA LYS A 581 39.69 -12.72 12.53
C LYS A 581 40.61 -12.14 11.45
N TYR A 582 40.05 -11.82 10.29
CA TYR A 582 40.85 -11.45 9.10
C TYR A 582 40.82 -9.96 8.79
N GLN A 583 39.97 -9.18 9.47
CA GLN A 583 39.72 -7.75 9.22
C GLN A 583 39.05 -7.47 7.86
N PHE A 584 38.52 -8.52 7.24
CA PHE A 584 37.64 -8.54 6.08
C PHE A 584 36.93 -9.89 6.04
N VAL A 585 35.95 -10.07 5.16
CA VAL A 585 35.32 -11.38 4.90
C VAL A 585 35.94 -11.98 3.64
N PRO A 586 36.82 -13.01 3.76
CA PRO A 586 37.38 -13.69 2.60
C PRO A 586 36.27 -14.34 1.76
N TYR A 587 36.44 -14.31 0.43
CA TYR A 587 35.44 -14.85 -0.52
C TYR A 587 35.17 -16.36 -0.32
N ASP A 588 36.12 -17.10 0.25
CA ASP A 588 36.03 -18.53 0.56
C ASP A 588 35.59 -18.82 2.01
N LYS A 589 35.28 -17.78 2.79
CA LYS A 589 34.86 -17.84 4.21
C LYS A 589 33.56 -17.10 4.51
N GLY A 590 32.93 -16.46 3.53
CA GLY A 590 31.67 -15.74 3.68
C GLY A 590 31.36 -14.85 2.49
N ARG A 591 30.39 -13.94 2.65
CA ARG A 591 30.00 -12.97 1.63
C ARG A 591 30.99 -11.81 1.62
N PHE A 592 31.76 -11.69 0.54
CA PHE A 592 32.81 -10.66 0.45
C PHE A 592 32.27 -9.23 0.60
N SER A 593 31.04 -8.97 0.14
CA SER A 593 30.35 -7.68 0.25
C SER A 593 30.23 -7.20 1.70
N ASN A 594 30.08 -8.13 2.64
CA ASN A 594 29.99 -7.83 4.07
C ASN A 594 31.23 -7.14 4.61
N THR A 595 32.39 -7.24 3.95
CA THR A 595 33.56 -6.43 4.33
C THR A 595 33.24 -4.95 4.31
N LEU A 596 32.59 -4.47 3.24
CA LEU A 596 32.24 -3.05 3.09
C LEU A 596 31.11 -2.65 4.02
N GLU A 597 30.08 -3.50 4.13
CA GLU A 597 28.88 -3.19 4.90
C GLU A 597 29.14 -3.27 6.41
N TYR A 598 29.88 -4.27 6.89
CA TYR A 598 30.26 -4.35 8.31
C TYR A 598 31.19 -3.22 8.71
N SER A 599 32.10 -2.80 7.82
CA SER A 599 32.98 -1.65 8.09
C SER A 599 32.19 -0.34 8.15
N PHE A 600 31.12 -0.20 7.37
CA PHE A 600 30.21 0.94 7.48
C PHE A 600 29.43 0.90 8.80
N ASP A 601 28.87 -0.25 9.18
CA ASP A 601 28.17 -0.41 10.46
C ASP A 601 29.11 -0.14 11.65
N ASP A 602 30.35 -0.68 11.65
CA ASP A 602 31.39 -0.37 12.64
C ASP A 602 31.69 1.13 12.70
N TRP A 603 31.86 1.78 11.55
CA TRP A 603 32.03 3.23 11.51
C TRP A 603 30.85 3.95 12.16
N THR A 604 29.60 3.52 11.94
CA THR A 604 28.45 4.14 12.61
C THR A 604 28.45 3.92 14.13
N VAL A 605 28.79 2.71 14.61
CA VAL A 605 28.96 2.45 16.05
C VAL A 605 30.07 3.33 16.63
N SER A 606 31.18 3.53 15.91
CA SER A 606 32.27 4.42 16.32
C SER A 606 31.77 5.86 16.47
N GLN A 607 30.96 6.36 15.54
CA GLN A 607 30.41 7.73 15.62
C GLN A 607 29.43 7.88 16.77
N PHE A 608 28.66 6.84 17.09
CA PHE A 608 27.78 6.87 18.26
C PHE A 608 28.59 6.85 19.56
N ALA A 609 29.61 5.99 19.66
CA ALA A 609 30.53 5.95 20.80
C ALA A 609 31.20 7.31 21.04
N LYS A 610 31.65 7.97 19.97
CA LYS A 610 32.21 9.32 20.01
C LYS A 610 31.21 10.34 20.58
N ALA A 611 29.97 10.31 20.10
CA ALA A 611 28.92 11.24 20.56
C ALA A 611 28.57 11.04 22.04
N LEU A 612 28.71 9.81 22.56
CA LEU A 612 28.48 9.46 23.96
C LEU A 612 29.74 9.56 24.86
N GLY A 613 30.87 10.04 24.33
CA GLY A 613 32.12 10.15 25.09
C GLY A 613 32.80 8.82 25.44
N LYS A 614 32.46 7.72 24.74
CA LYS A 614 33.00 6.38 24.96
C LYS A 614 34.30 6.19 24.16
N ALA A 615 35.37 6.86 24.58
CA ALA A 615 36.62 7.00 23.82
C ALA A 615 37.29 5.67 23.41
N LYS A 616 37.29 4.65 24.28
CA LYS A 616 37.85 3.33 23.96
C LYS A 616 37.09 2.69 22.82
N ASP A 617 35.77 2.59 22.94
CA ASP A 617 34.94 1.96 21.91
C ASP A 617 34.97 2.77 20.60
N TYR A 618 35.06 4.10 20.65
CA TYR A 618 35.29 4.93 19.46
C TYR A 618 36.55 4.52 18.69
N GLN A 619 37.65 4.22 19.40
CA GLN A 619 38.90 3.80 18.76
C GLN A 619 38.87 2.33 18.33
N ASP A 620 38.15 1.46 19.03
CA ASP A 620 38.07 0.04 18.68
C ASP A 620 37.28 -0.19 17.37
N PHE A 621 36.25 0.61 17.11
CA PHE A 621 35.38 0.50 15.92
C PHE A 621 35.79 1.40 14.74
N LEU A 622 36.79 2.27 14.89
CA LEU A 622 37.31 3.15 13.82
C LEU A 622 38.55 2.54 13.18
#